data_AF-A0A8S3RCX5-F1
#
_entry.id   AF-A0A8S3RCX5-F1
#
_cell.length_a   1.000
_cell.length_b   1.000
_cell.length_c   1.000
_cell.angle_alpha   90.00
_cell.angle_beta   90.00
_cell.angle_gamma   90.00
#
_symmetry.space_group_name_H-M   'P 1'
#
loop_
_entity.id
_entity.type
_entity.pdbx_description
1 polymer ?
#
loop_
_entity_poly.entity_id
_entity_poly.type
_entity_poly.pdbx_seq_one_letter_code
_entity_poly.pdbx_strand_id
1 'polypeptide(L)'
;MDSDTPHEEISLRTVLDAFNRQKQDIEVLVDNKISEKINSLRDEIHGTNQSMKSQVKKLKSDSQYKWRSEGNKIQFNYNTENLEDLTQAIWAIDNGKVDYARDIVASCTDRLKHRNKLIKIADTSDGGWDTARQYEANPIASDSEDESKIIRAENRAIRKKKRKSKPAAKQQQIPATASSSFNSQQPFRGGQPSWYGGFPYAQDHSLDNESVQNFTHDYYEYEQDGTDIIVKGRLKENIQFWIDIGAYDYIIDTIRDGYKIQFYSIPPSTYLFNNLSALKNSDFVHTAIQDLLHRGLIVQCGQRPFVVNPLTVSIQSNLKKRLILDLRAVNKHLWKQSVKFEDMRTAQQHIKLNYSMFKFWNENSSGIDAFTVDWYGVNGLFVPPVFLIPRVINYMRQCNAVGTLIVPCWPSASYWPMLCPNGGDFTDQVIAYVELPSGKEFYTPGKSKKAIFGNTDLTFKMIALRLDFRV
;
A
#
# COMPACT_ATOMS: atom_id res chain seq x y z
N MET A 1 28.14 100.88 59.12
CA MET A 1 28.32 100.03 57.93
C MET A 1 28.31 98.58 58.42
N ASP A 2 27.25 98.15 59.08
CA ASP A 2 25.87 97.97 58.62
C ASP A 2 25.75 96.95 57.49
N SER A 3 24.77 96.04 57.69
CA SER A 3 24.12 95.15 56.72
C SER A 3 25.07 94.18 56.01
N ASP A 4 24.99 92.86 56.14
CA ASP A 4 23.81 92.02 55.97
C ASP A 4 24.16 90.60 56.45
N THR A 5 23.47 90.07 57.44
CA THR A 5 23.59 88.65 57.85
C THR A 5 22.28 87.90 58.11
N PRO A 6 21.07 88.37 57.74
CA PRO A 6 19.91 87.48 57.61
C PRO A 6 19.82 86.81 56.22
N HIS A 7 20.28 87.47 55.16
CA HIS A 7 20.02 87.03 53.79
C HIS A 7 20.87 85.82 53.35
N GLU A 8 22.14 85.73 53.76
CA GLU A 8 22.98 84.56 53.46
C GLU A 8 22.53 83.31 54.21
N GLU A 9 22.11 83.44 55.48
CA GLU A 9 21.63 82.30 56.28
C GLU A 9 20.28 81.76 55.77
N ILE A 10 19.37 82.65 55.32
CA ILE A 10 18.12 82.28 54.67
C ILE A 10 18.38 81.63 53.29
N SER A 11 19.36 82.13 52.53
CA SER A 11 19.77 81.55 51.24
C SER A 11 20.34 80.15 51.43
N LEU A 12 21.24 79.95 52.40
CA LEU A 12 21.81 78.64 52.72
C LEU A 12 20.76 77.64 53.21
N ARG A 13 19.79 78.07 54.03
CA ARG A 13 18.65 77.20 54.44
C ARG A 13 17.77 76.84 53.25
N THR A 14 17.51 77.77 52.34
CA THR A 14 16.73 77.50 51.12
C THR A 14 17.44 76.51 50.20
N VAL A 15 18.76 76.62 50.06
CA VAL A 15 19.58 75.67 49.30
C VAL A 15 19.60 74.29 49.98
N LEU A 16 19.72 74.24 51.31
CA LEU A 16 19.69 73.00 52.07
C LEU A 16 18.33 72.28 51.96
N ASP A 17 17.22 73.03 52.02
CA ASP A 17 15.87 72.49 51.84
C ASP A 17 15.61 72.02 50.40
N ALA A 18 16.22 72.66 49.40
CA ALA A 18 16.18 72.18 48.02
C ALA A 18 16.99 70.88 47.85
N PHE A 19 18.16 70.79 48.48
CA PHE A 19 19.01 69.60 48.44
C PHE A 19 18.36 68.41 49.15
N ASN A 20 17.71 68.65 50.30
CA ASN A 20 16.97 67.63 51.02
C ASN A 20 15.73 67.14 50.25
N ARG A 21 15.02 68.03 49.55
CA ARG A 21 13.93 67.65 48.64
C ARG A 21 14.42 66.79 47.49
N GLN A 22 15.52 67.19 46.86
CA GLN A 22 16.12 66.41 45.77
C GLN A 22 16.59 65.03 46.24
N LYS A 23 17.16 64.93 47.45
CA LYS A 23 17.52 63.65 48.07
C LYS A 23 16.29 62.77 48.28
N GLN A 24 15.20 63.33 48.80
CA GLN A 24 13.95 62.61 49.02
C GLN A 24 13.32 62.12 47.71
N ASP A 25 13.33 62.96 46.67
CA ASP A 25 12.85 62.58 45.34
C ASP A 25 13.67 61.44 44.75
N ILE A 26 15.00 61.47 44.91
CA ILE A 26 15.90 60.40 44.46
C ILE A 26 15.63 59.11 45.24
N GLU A 27 15.45 59.18 46.56
CA GLU A 27 15.12 58.01 47.39
C GLU A 27 13.81 57.35 46.92
N VAL A 28 12.76 58.14 46.68
CA VAL A 28 11.48 57.63 46.15
C VAL A 28 11.64 57.03 44.75
N LEU A 29 12.43 57.66 43.87
CA LEU A 29 12.67 57.17 42.51
C LEU A 29 13.44 55.85 42.51
N VAL A 30 14.43 55.73 43.41
CA VAL A 30 15.22 54.50 43.61
C VAL A 30 14.34 53.39 44.18
N ASP A 31 13.54 53.67 45.21
CA ASP A 31 12.64 52.69 45.82
C ASP A 31 11.59 52.17 44.83
N ASN A 32 11.01 53.06 44.01
CA ASN A 32 10.07 52.68 42.96
C ASN A 32 10.75 51.79 41.90
N LYS A 33 11.94 52.16 41.44
CA LYS A 33 12.66 51.42 40.40
C LYS A 33 13.23 50.09 40.89
N ILE A 34 13.63 50.03 42.16
CA ILE A 34 14.01 48.79 42.83
C ILE A 34 12.78 47.89 42.99
N SER A 35 11.64 48.43 43.41
CA SER A 35 10.39 47.67 43.57
C SER A 35 9.89 47.12 42.23
N GLU A 36 9.93 47.90 41.15
CA GLU A 36 9.61 47.45 39.79
C GLU A 36 10.53 46.30 39.35
N LYS A 37 11.85 46.42 39.56
CA LYS A 37 12.80 45.35 39.24
C LYS A 37 12.60 44.10 40.11
N ILE A 38 12.31 44.26 41.40
CA ILE A 38 12.04 43.14 42.32
C ILE A 38 10.77 42.42 41.92
N ASN A 39 9.71 43.15 41.54
CA ASN A 39 8.46 42.54 41.09
C ASN A 39 8.65 41.83 39.74
N SER A 40 9.36 42.44 38.79
CA SER A 40 9.74 41.79 37.52
C SER A 40 10.52 40.49 37.74
N LEU A 41 11.54 40.50 38.61
CA LEU A 41 12.30 39.31 38.97
C LEU A 41 11.44 38.27 39.70
N ARG A 42 10.52 38.70 40.57
CA ARG A 42 9.60 37.81 41.27
C ARG A 42 8.67 37.10 40.29
N ASP A 43 8.19 37.79 39.27
CA ASP A 43 7.33 37.22 38.23
C ASP A 43 8.08 36.23 37.33
N GLU A 44 9.33 36.53 36.96
CA GLU A 44 10.21 35.58 36.25
C GLU A 44 10.52 34.34 37.09
N ILE A 45 10.80 34.52 38.38
CA ILE A 45 11.04 33.42 39.34
C ILE A 45 9.76 32.61 39.57
N HIS A 46 8.57 33.21 39.54
CA HIS A 46 7.31 32.50 39.72
C HIS A 46 6.94 31.66 38.50
N GLY A 47 7.14 32.19 37.28
CA GLY A 47 6.93 31.45 36.03
C GLY A 47 7.90 30.27 35.88
N THR A 48 9.17 30.47 36.24
CA THR A 48 10.17 29.38 36.25
C THR A 48 9.92 28.36 37.36
N ASN A 49 9.52 28.78 38.57
CA ASN A 49 9.18 27.84 39.65
C ASN A 49 7.90 27.04 39.42
N GLN A 50 6.89 27.59 38.74
CA GLN A 50 5.68 26.84 38.38
C GLN A 50 6.00 25.77 37.32
N SER A 51 6.80 26.11 36.31
CA SER A 51 7.29 25.18 35.29
C SER A 51 8.18 24.07 35.89
N MET A 52 9.07 24.43 36.84
CA MET A 52 9.84 23.43 37.58
C MET A 52 8.98 22.59 38.53
N LYS A 53 7.99 23.18 39.22
CA LYS A 53 7.07 22.42 40.10
C LYS A 53 6.20 21.45 39.30
N SER A 54 5.74 21.81 38.10
CA SER A 54 4.96 20.92 37.25
C SER A 54 5.83 19.78 36.71
N GLN A 55 7.06 20.04 36.25
CA GLN A 55 8.01 19.00 35.86
C GLN A 55 8.39 18.07 37.02
N VAL A 56 8.60 18.61 38.22
CA VAL A 56 8.91 17.81 39.43
C VAL A 56 7.69 17.01 39.91
N LYS A 57 6.46 17.52 39.78
CA LYS A 57 5.22 16.75 40.04
C LYS A 57 5.01 15.64 38.99
N LYS A 58 5.35 15.90 37.73
CA LYS A 58 5.32 14.93 36.62
C LYS A 58 6.28 13.77 36.92
N LEU A 59 7.52 14.07 37.32
CA LEU A 59 8.52 13.06 37.70
C LEU A 59 8.16 12.26 38.97
N LYS A 60 7.49 12.89 39.95
CA LYS A 60 7.06 12.22 41.20
C LYS A 60 5.77 11.40 41.08
N SER A 61 4.89 11.71 40.15
CA SER A 61 3.63 10.97 39.93
C SER A 61 3.80 9.80 38.96
N ASP A 62 4.62 9.95 37.92
CA ASP A 62 4.94 8.86 36.98
C ASP A 62 5.78 7.74 37.63
N SER A 63 6.45 8.01 38.76
CA SER A 63 7.21 6.99 39.51
C SER A 63 6.33 6.10 40.40
N GLN A 64 5.10 6.51 40.73
CA GLN A 64 4.18 5.74 41.59
C GLN A 64 3.07 5.01 40.84
N TYR A 65 2.67 5.46 39.65
CA TYR A 65 1.56 4.86 38.92
C TYR A 65 2.01 4.08 37.68
N LYS A 66 1.77 2.76 37.69
CA LYS A 66 2.06 1.89 36.55
C LYS A 66 0.89 1.87 35.56
N TRP A 67 1.05 2.57 34.44
CA TRP A 67 0.09 2.61 33.35
C TRP A 67 -0.16 1.22 32.73
N ARG A 68 -1.43 0.81 32.63
CA ARG A 68 -1.83 -0.46 31.98
C ARG A 68 -1.86 -0.38 30.45
N SER A 69 -2.08 0.82 29.90
CA SER A 69 -2.17 1.08 28.46
C SER A 69 -1.29 2.29 28.12
N GLU A 70 -0.39 2.10 27.15
CA GLU A 70 0.46 3.17 26.62
C GLU A 70 -0.38 4.30 26.01
N GLY A 71 -1.54 3.98 25.42
CA GLY A 71 -2.46 4.98 24.88
C GLY A 71 -3.04 5.90 25.95
N ASN A 72 -3.35 5.36 27.13
CA ASN A 72 -3.87 6.14 28.26
C ASN A 72 -2.79 7.05 28.84
N LYS A 73 -1.54 6.58 28.89
CA LYS A 73 -0.40 7.41 29.30
C LYS A 73 -0.20 8.61 28.36
N ILE A 74 -0.24 8.37 27.05
CA ILE A 74 -0.13 9.43 26.04
C ILE A 74 -1.27 10.44 26.19
N GLN A 75 -2.50 9.97 26.39
CA GLN A 75 -3.66 10.85 26.54
C GLN A 75 -3.58 11.68 27.83
N PHE A 76 -3.13 11.07 28.92
CA PHE A 76 -2.92 11.78 30.18
C PHE A 76 -1.89 12.89 30.01
N ASN A 77 -0.72 12.59 29.46
CA ASN A 77 0.33 13.58 29.23
C ASN A 77 -0.12 14.73 28.33
N TYR A 78 -0.84 14.42 27.25
CA TYR A 78 -1.40 15.42 26.35
C TYR A 78 -2.40 16.36 27.07
N ASN A 79 -3.28 15.80 27.90
CA ASN A 79 -4.23 16.60 28.68
C ASN A 79 -3.52 17.47 29.73
N THR A 80 -2.50 16.93 30.39
CA THR A 80 -1.69 17.67 31.37
C THR A 80 -0.97 18.86 30.73
N GLU A 81 -0.35 18.66 29.56
CA GLU A 81 0.36 19.75 28.85
C GLU A 81 -0.60 20.87 28.41
N ASN A 82 -1.81 20.54 27.94
CA ASN A 82 -2.80 21.57 27.61
C ASN A 82 -3.33 22.28 28.87
N LEU A 83 -3.46 21.58 29.99
CA LEU A 83 -3.88 22.20 31.26
C LEU A 83 -2.82 23.19 31.78
N GLU A 84 -1.54 22.85 31.65
CA GLU A 84 -0.43 23.74 32.01
C GLU A 84 -0.45 25.02 31.17
N ASP A 85 -0.62 24.90 29.85
CA ASP A 85 -0.68 26.05 28.95
C ASP A 85 -1.92 26.92 29.22
N LEU A 86 -3.09 26.33 29.48
CA LEU A 86 -4.28 27.09 29.87
C LEU A 86 -4.09 27.81 31.21
N THR A 87 -3.36 27.21 32.15
CA THR A 87 -3.02 27.87 33.43
C THR A 87 -2.10 29.07 33.19
N GLN A 88 -1.12 28.95 32.28
CA GLN A 88 -0.27 30.07 31.88
C GLN A 88 -1.05 31.18 31.17
N ALA A 89 -2.04 30.82 30.34
CA ALA A 89 -2.91 31.78 29.68
C ALA A 89 -3.76 32.56 30.69
N ILE A 90 -4.31 31.89 31.73
CA ILE A 90 -5.04 32.56 32.81
C ILE A 90 -4.13 33.55 33.54
N TRP A 91 -2.93 33.11 33.95
CA TRP A 91 -1.96 34.01 34.58
C TRP A 91 -1.60 35.20 33.69
N ALA A 92 -1.44 34.99 32.39
CA ALA A 92 -1.14 36.05 31.44
C ALA A 92 -2.28 37.08 31.32
N ILE A 93 -3.55 36.64 31.36
CA ILE A 93 -4.72 37.51 31.39
C ILE A 93 -4.73 38.34 32.67
N ASP A 94 -4.53 37.71 33.83
CA ASP A 94 -4.54 38.38 35.14
C ASP A 94 -3.44 39.46 35.26
N ASN A 95 -2.36 39.32 34.49
CA ASN A 95 -1.23 40.25 34.47
C ASN A 95 -1.24 41.19 33.25
N GLY A 96 -2.37 41.32 32.54
CA GLY A 96 -2.53 42.25 31.42
C GLY A 96 -1.74 41.88 30.15
N LYS A 97 -1.17 40.68 30.07
CA LYS A 97 -0.41 40.15 28.92
C LYS A 97 -1.34 39.44 27.94
N VAL A 98 -2.33 40.19 27.42
CA VAL A 98 -3.44 39.63 26.62
C VAL A 98 -2.96 39.00 25.30
N ASP A 99 -1.96 39.58 24.64
CA ASP A 99 -1.44 39.04 23.37
C ASP A 99 -0.73 37.69 23.58
N TYR A 100 0.06 37.57 24.64
CA TYR A 100 0.70 36.30 25.03
C TYR A 100 -0.34 35.23 25.39
N ALA A 101 -1.39 35.60 26.13
CA ALA A 101 -2.49 34.68 26.42
C ALA A 101 -3.21 34.21 25.14
N ARG A 102 -3.42 35.12 24.18
CA ARG A 102 -4.07 34.79 22.90
C ARG A 102 -3.25 33.78 22.10
N ASP A 103 -1.93 33.95 22.05
CA ASP A 103 -1.03 33.03 21.35
C ASP A 103 -1.02 31.63 21.99
N ILE A 104 -1.01 31.55 23.32
CA ILE A 104 -1.10 30.27 24.04
C ILE A 104 -2.43 29.57 23.74
N VAL A 105 -3.55 30.29 23.79
CA VAL A 105 -4.87 29.73 23.53
C VAL A 105 -5.01 29.28 22.06
N ALA A 106 -4.46 30.05 21.12
CA ALA A 106 -4.44 29.68 19.71
C ALA A 106 -3.65 28.38 19.49
N SER A 107 -2.45 28.28 20.07
CA SER A 107 -1.62 27.07 20.04
C SER A 107 -2.33 25.86 20.66
N CYS A 108 -2.96 26.03 21.82
CA CYS A 108 -3.78 24.98 22.44
C CYS A 108 -4.91 24.51 21.53
N THR A 109 -5.60 25.46 20.88
CA THR A 109 -6.72 25.18 19.97
C THR A 109 -6.26 24.36 18.77
N ASP A 110 -5.14 24.71 18.16
CA ASP A 110 -4.63 23.99 16.99
C ASP A 110 -4.12 22.60 17.35
N ARG A 111 -3.45 22.46 18.49
CA ARG A 111 -3.09 21.13 19.02
C ARG A 111 -4.32 20.27 19.24
N LEU A 112 -5.41 20.81 19.81
CA LEU A 112 -6.65 20.06 20.04
C LEU A 112 -7.32 19.64 18.73
N LYS A 113 -7.38 20.53 17.73
CA LYS A 113 -7.86 20.19 16.39
C LYS A 113 -7.03 19.07 15.76
N HIS A 114 -5.71 19.16 15.85
CA HIS A 114 -4.80 18.13 15.36
C HIS A 114 -5.04 16.79 16.07
N ARG A 115 -5.18 16.81 17.40
CA ARG A 115 -5.43 15.60 18.20
C ARG A 115 -6.77 14.96 17.86
N ASN A 116 -7.83 15.74 17.67
CA ASN A 116 -9.14 15.25 17.24
C ASN A 116 -9.07 14.59 15.86
N LYS A 117 -8.23 15.11 14.95
CA LYS A 117 -7.95 14.47 13.65
C LYS A 117 -7.30 13.10 13.84
N LEU A 118 -6.32 12.99 14.73
CA LEU A 118 -5.65 11.71 15.03
C LEU A 118 -6.58 10.67 15.66
N ILE A 119 -7.50 11.10 16.53
CA ILE A 119 -8.53 10.22 17.11
C ILE A 119 -9.41 9.64 16.00
N LYS A 120 -9.90 10.49 15.08
CA LYS A 120 -10.69 10.02 13.93
C LYS A 120 -9.92 9.01 13.07
N ILE A 121 -8.63 9.24 12.82
CA ILE A 121 -7.77 8.29 12.10
C ILE A 121 -7.61 6.98 12.86
N ALA A 122 -7.43 7.04 14.18
CA ALA A 122 -7.31 5.85 15.02
C ALA A 122 -8.62 5.04 15.06
N ASP A 123 -9.77 5.69 15.05
CA ASP A 123 -11.09 5.02 15.09
C ASP A 123 -11.49 4.43 13.73
N THR A 124 -11.14 5.11 12.64
CA THR A 124 -11.54 4.69 11.28
C THR A 124 -10.60 3.62 10.69
N SER A 125 -9.38 3.47 11.22
CA SER A 125 -8.39 2.54 10.68
C SER A 125 -8.25 1.26 11.50
N ASP A 126 -8.08 0.12 10.83
CA ASP A 126 -7.88 -1.20 11.47
C ASP A 126 -6.59 -1.25 12.30
N GLY A 127 -5.65 -0.33 12.02
CA GLY A 127 -4.40 -0.15 12.74
C GLY A 127 -4.48 0.69 14.02
N GLY A 128 -5.63 1.30 14.33
CA GLY A 128 -5.82 2.05 15.57
C GLY A 128 -4.82 3.21 15.76
N TRP A 129 -4.41 3.44 17.01
CA TRP A 129 -3.41 4.45 17.37
C TRP A 129 -2.02 4.25 16.72
N ASP A 130 -1.69 3.05 16.22
CA ASP A 130 -0.46 2.83 15.44
C ASP A 130 -0.52 3.53 14.08
N THR A 131 -1.70 3.62 13.46
CA THR A 131 -1.91 4.37 12.21
C THR A 131 -1.71 5.86 12.47
N ALA A 132 -2.32 6.40 13.53
CA ALA A 132 -2.19 7.81 13.90
C ALA A 132 -0.73 8.23 14.12
N ARG A 133 0.07 7.41 14.82
CA ARG A 133 1.51 7.68 15.03
C ARG A 133 2.30 7.77 13.72
N GLN A 134 1.94 6.96 12.74
CA GLN A 134 2.65 6.93 11.45
C GLN A 134 2.19 8.03 10.51
N TYR A 135 0.97 8.53 10.72
CA TYR A 135 0.48 9.74 10.09
C TYR A 135 1.28 10.97 10.59
N GLU A 136 1.53 11.10 11.90
CA GLU A 136 2.34 12.19 12.46
C GLU A 136 3.80 12.18 11.97
N ALA A 137 4.39 11.02 11.71
CA ALA A 137 5.81 10.88 11.36
C ALA A 137 6.19 11.33 9.92
N ASN A 138 5.28 11.86 9.10
CA ASN A 138 5.57 12.35 7.73
C ASN A 138 5.03 13.78 7.49
N PRO A 139 5.84 14.84 7.73
CA PRO A 139 5.37 16.23 7.79
C PRO A 139 5.26 16.98 6.44
N ILE A 140 4.92 16.32 5.32
CA ILE A 140 4.69 17.04 4.05
C ILE A 140 3.18 17.08 3.77
N ALA A 141 2.54 18.26 3.84
CA ALA A 141 1.09 18.41 3.66
C ALA A 141 0.70 19.33 2.49
N SER A 142 -0.04 18.76 1.54
CA SER A 142 -1.14 19.40 0.80
C SER A 142 -2.36 18.48 0.89
N ASP A 143 -3.51 19.12 0.95
CA ASP A 143 -4.92 18.74 1.04
C ASP A 143 -5.41 17.56 0.17
N SER A 144 -4.85 17.34 -1.03
CA SER A 144 -5.25 16.23 -1.92
C SER A 144 -4.64 14.85 -1.53
N GLU A 145 -3.66 14.82 -0.61
CA GLU A 145 -2.90 13.60 -0.27
C GLU A 145 -3.31 12.91 1.05
N ASP A 146 -4.27 13.45 1.80
CA ASP A 146 -4.57 12.98 3.16
C ASP A 146 -5.14 11.55 3.21
N GLU A 147 -6.03 11.17 2.28
CA GLU A 147 -6.54 9.78 2.18
C GLU A 147 -5.42 8.78 1.84
N SER A 148 -4.56 9.14 0.88
CA SER A 148 -3.41 8.33 0.49
C SER A 148 -2.42 8.14 1.64
N LYS A 149 -2.28 9.13 2.53
CA LYS A 149 -1.41 9.05 3.72
C LYS A 149 -1.98 8.13 4.78
N ILE A 150 -3.29 8.21 5.04
CA ILE A 150 -3.98 7.31 6.00
C ILE A 150 -3.80 5.86 5.56
N ILE A 151 -4.04 5.56 4.27
CA ILE A 151 -3.85 4.21 3.70
C ILE A 151 -2.39 3.75 3.84
N ARG A 152 -1.40 4.62 3.60
CA ARG A 152 0.03 4.28 3.76
C ARG A 152 0.43 4.10 5.23
N ALA A 153 -0.11 4.89 6.15
CA ALA A 153 0.13 4.80 7.58
C ALA A 153 -0.50 3.51 8.15
N GLU A 154 -1.70 3.17 7.71
CA GLU A 154 -2.42 1.97 8.11
C GLU A 154 -1.69 0.70 7.63
N ASN A 155 -1.30 0.66 6.35
CA ASN A 155 -0.52 -0.44 5.81
C ASN A 155 0.81 -0.66 6.54
N ARG A 156 1.47 0.42 6.98
CA ARG A 156 2.73 0.35 7.73
C ARG A 156 2.49 -0.02 9.21
N ALA A 157 1.38 0.38 9.82
CA ALA A 157 0.95 -0.02 11.17
C ALA A 157 0.64 -1.53 11.24
N ILE A 158 -0.15 -2.03 10.30
CA ILE A 158 -0.51 -3.46 10.20
C ILE A 158 0.74 -4.33 10.00
N ARG A 159 1.70 -3.88 9.18
CA ARG A 159 2.99 -4.59 8.99
C ARG A 159 3.81 -4.67 10.29
N LYS A 160 3.81 -3.63 11.12
CA LYS A 160 4.52 -3.62 12.41
C LYS A 160 3.86 -4.54 13.43
N LYS A 161 2.52 -4.60 13.46
CA LYS A 161 1.74 -5.50 14.31
C LYS A 161 1.98 -6.97 13.94
N LYS A 162 2.00 -7.31 12.64
CA LYS A 162 2.35 -8.66 12.13
C LYS A 162 3.78 -9.10 12.43
N ARG A 163 4.73 -8.17 12.62
CA ARG A 163 6.12 -8.48 13.02
C ARG A 163 6.26 -8.74 14.52
N LYS A 164 5.41 -8.15 15.37
CA LYS A 164 5.44 -8.34 16.83
C LYS A 164 4.78 -9.64 17.29
N SER A 165 3.95 -10.27 16.47
CA SER A 165 3.21 -11.51 16.81
C SER A 165 3.90 -12.80 16.37
N LYS A 166 5.15 -12.77 15.87
CA LYS A 166 5.93 -14.00 15.59
C LYS A 166 6.72 -14.41 16.84
N PRO A 167 6.66 -15.68 17.29
CA PRO A 167 7.57 -16.19 18.32
C PRO A 167 9.02 -16.12 17.82
N ALA A 168 9.95 -15.77 18.70
CA ALA A 168 11.37 -15.73 18.41
C ALA A 168 11.92 -17.15 18.16
N ALA A 169 12.07 -17.54 16.89
CA ALA A 169 12.85 -18.72 16.53
C ALA A 169 14.35 -18.37 16.54
N LYS A 170 15.13 -19.22 17.22
CA LYS A 170 16.57 -19.11 17.41
C LYS A 170 17.32 -18.97 16.07
N GLN A 171 18.31 -18.08 16.09
CA GLN A 171 19.28 -17.87 15.01
C GLN A 171 20.08 -19.15 14.74
N GLN A 172 20.03 -19.63 13.50
CA GLN A 172 21.15 -20.35 12.89
C GLN A 172 21.75 -19.45 11.81
N GLN A 173 23.03 -19.16 11.96
CA GLN A 173 23.85 -18.46 10.98
C GLN A 173 24.09 -19.37 9.78
N ILE A 174 23.71 -18.93 8.59
CA ILE A 174 24.19 -19.46 7.31
C ILE A 174 24.51 -18.26 6.40
N PRO A 175 25.60 -18.28 5.60
CA PRO A 175 26.26 -17.09 5.08
C PRO A 175 25.52 -16.42 3.93
N ALA A 176 25.90 -15.18 3.68
CA ALA A 176 25.41 -14.32 2.61
C ALA A 176 25.70 -14.88 1.21
N THR A 177 24.65 -15.15 0.45
CA THR A 177 24.64 -15.04 -1.02
C THR A 177 23.33 -14.41 -1.47
N ALA A 178 23.46 -13.41 -2.32
CA ALA A 178 22.37 -12.60 -2.83
C ALA A 178 21.67 -13.31 -3.99
N SER A 179 20.35 -13.38 -3.97
CA SER A 179 19.54 -13.40 -5.18
C SER A 179 18.16 -12.80 -4.90
N SER A 180 17.73 -11.98 -5.86
CA SER A 180 16.69 -10.99 -5.75
C SER A 180 15.32 -11.53 -6.16
N SER A 181 14.42 -11.75 -5.19
CA SER A 181 13.02 -12.01 -5.53
C SER A 181 12.34 -10.73 -6.04
N PHE A 182 12.14 -10.67 -7.35
CA PHE A 182 11.33 -9.66 -8.03
C PHE A 182 9.86 -10.07 -7.91
N ASN A 183 9.10 -9.27 -7.17
CA ASN A 183 7.66 -9.41 -7.03
C ASN A 183 7.02 -8.82 -8.30
N SER A 184 6.65 -9.66 -9.27
CA SER A 184 5.92 -9.27 -10.48
C SER A 184 4.42 -9.45 -10.27
N GLN A 185 3.73 -8.32 -10.12
CA GLN A 185 2.29 -8.22 -10.29
C GLN A 185 2.00 -8.42 -11.79
N GLN A 186 1.26 -9.47 -12.14
CA GLN A 186 0.69 -9.66 -13.49
C GLN A 186 -0.64 -8.90 -13.61
N PRO A 187 -0.83 -8.06 -14.63
CA PRO A 187 -2.13 -7.48 -14.94
C PRO A 187 -2.75 -8.09 -16.22
N PHE A 188 -4.07 -8.20 -16.19
CA PHE A 188 -5.03 -8.38 -17.30
C PHE A 188 -5.39 -9.79 -17.83
N ARG A 189 -6.62 -10.18 -17.45
CA ARG A 189 -7.59 -10.95 -18.24
C ARG A 189 -8.29 -10.04 -19.26
N GLY A 190 -8.67 -10.61 -20.41
CA GLY A 190 -10.08 -10.64 -20.84
C GLY A 190 -10.39 -10.23 -22.29
N GLY A 191 -11.02 -11.15 -23.04
CA GLY A 191 -11.91 -10.83 -24.17
C GLY A 191 -11.92 -11.86 -25.31
N GLN A 192 -12.82 -12.84 -25.28
CA GLN A 192 -13.22 -13.64 -26.44
C GLN A 192 -14.19 -12.85 -27.34
N PRO A 193 -14.18 -13.11 -28.67
CA PRO A 193 -15.41 -13.23 -29.45
C PRO A 193 -15.59 -14.63 -30.07
N SER A 194 -16.87 -14.95 -30.24
CA SER A 194 -17.50 -16.19 -30.71
C SER A 194 -17.13 -16.61 -32.13
N TRP A 195 -16.91 -17.91 -32.35
CA TRP A 195 -16.99 -18.57 -33.66
C TRP A 195 -17.84 -19.84 -33.56
N TYR A 196 -19.03 -19.81 -34.15
CA TYR A 196 -19.70 -20.99 -34.71
C TYR A 196 -19.23 -21.09 -36.17
N GLY A 197 -18.68 -22.24 -36.55
CA GLY A 197 -18.27 -22.54 -37.92
C GLY A 197 -17.45 -23.82 -37.92
N GLY A 198 -18.10 -24.94 -38.20
CA GLY A 198 -17.52 -26.28 -38.10
C GLY A 198 -16.31 -26.49 -38.99
N PHE A 199 -15.36 -27.29 -38.49
CA PHE A 199 -14.27 -27.86 -39.26
C PHE A 199 -14.33 -29.39 -39.25
N PRO A 200 -13.82 -30.04 -40.31
CA PRO A 200 -14.01 -31.47 -40.56
C PRO A 200 -13.10 -32.33 -39.68
N TYR A 201 -13.59 -33.54 -39.39
CA TYR A 201 -12.88 -34.63 -38.72
C TYR A 201 -11.41 -34.73 -39.17
N ALA A 202 -10.48 -34.52 -38.23
CA ALA A 202 -9.07 -34.87 -38.38
C ALA A 202 -8.81 -36.20 -37.65
N GLN A 203 -7.99 -37.02 -38.28
CA GLN A 203 -7.74 -38.44 -38.00
C GLN A 203 -7.12 -38.71 -36.63
N ASP A 204 -7.45 -39.90 -36.11
CA ASP A 204 -6.93 -40.55 -34.92
C ASP A 204 -5.38 -40.52 -34.89
N HIS A 205 -4.83 -39.71 -34.00
CA HIS A 205 -3.51 -39.90 -33.46
C HIS A 205 -3.66 -40.03 -31.94
N SER A 206 -3.52 -41.25 -31.44
CA SER A 206 -3.42 -41.52 -30.01
C SER A 206 -2.22 -40.75 -29.45
N LEU A 207 -2.48 -39.68 -28.70
CA LEU A 207 -1.44 -38.91 -28.05
C LEU A 207 -0.88 -39.70 -26.86
N ASP A 208 0.39 -40.08 -26.95
CA ASP A 208 1.09 -40.80 -25.88
C ASP A 208 1.18 -39.93 -24.61
N ASN A 209 1.08 -40.56 -23.44
CA ASN A 209 0.97 -39.92 -22.11
C ASN A 209 2.18 -39.00 -21.77
N GLU A 210 3.34 -39.22 -22.39
CA GLU A 210 4.54 -38.34 -22.28
C GLU A 210 4.34 -36.99 -22.97
N SER A 211 3.63 -36.95 -24.10
CA SER A 211 3.39 -35.71 -24.85
C SER A 211 2.53 -34.73 -24.05
N VAL A 212 1.50 -35.23 -23.37
CA VAL A 212 0.61 -34.44 -22.50
C VAL A 212 1.36 -33.87 -21.30
N GLN A 213 2.33 -34.61 -20.74
CA GLN A 213 3.18 -34.10 -19.66
C GLN A 213 4.11 -32.97 -20.14
N ASN A 214 4.71 -33.11 -21.32
CA ASN A 214 5.58 -32.07 -21.90
C ASN A 214 4.84 -30.75 -22.18
N PHE A 215 3.59 -30.81 -22.67
CA PHE A 215 2.77 -29.60 -22.86
C PHE A 215 2.51 -28.82 -21.56
N THR A 216 2.62 -29.45 -20.39
CA THR A 216 2.29 -28.85 -19.10
C THR A 216 3.50 -28.37 -18.30
N HIS A 217 4.71 -28.82 -18.65
CA HIS A 217 5.95 -28.44 -17.96
C HIS A 217 6.25 -26.93 -18.12
N ASP A 218 5.95 -26.37 -19.29
CA ASP A 218 6.20 -24.97 -19.64
C ASP A 218 5.29 -23.96 -18.93
N TYR A 219 4.15 -24.39 -18.38
CA TYR A 219 3.17 -23.47 -17.81
C TYR A 219 3.63 -22.81 -16.50
N TYR A 220 4.63 -23.39 -15.84
CA TYR A 220 5.07 -23.00 -14.49
C TYR A 220 6.60 -22.92 -14.36
N GLU A 221 7.34 -22.72 -15.46
CA GLU A 221 8.82 -22.55 -15.43
C GLU A 221 9.28 -21.51 -14.41
N TYR A 222 8.49 -20.45 -14.18
CA TYR A 222 8.80 -19.39 -13.21
C TYR A 222 8.72 -19.83 -11.73
N GLU A 223 8.14 -21.00 -11.45
CA GLU A 223 8.10 -21.64 -10.13
C GLU A 223 9.24 -22.67 -9.96
N GLN A 224 9.99 -22.97 -11.03
CA GLN A 224 11.17 -23.81 -10.98
C GLN A 224 12.37 -22.89 -10.71
N ASP A 225 13.15 -23.16 -9.66
CA ASP A 225 14.34 -22.38 -9.25
C ASP A 225 15.51 -22.41 -10.27
N GLY A 226 15.23 -22.71 -11.54
CA GLY A 226 16.18 -22.85 -12.63
C GLY A 226 16.07 -21.73 -13.66
N THR A 227 17.14 -20.94 -13.77
CA THR A 227 17.45 -19.96 -14.83
C THR A 227 16.79 -18.58 -14.75
N ASP A 228 17.55 -17.56 -15.20
CA ASP A 228 17.09 -16.18 -15.39
C ASP A 228 16.14 -16.16 -16.61
N ILE A 229 14.85 -16.48 -16.40
CA ILE A 229 13.87 -16.65 -17.48
C ILE A 229 13.68 -15.33 -18.24
N ILE A 230 14.18 -15.28 -19.48
CA ILE A 230 13.91 -14.17 -20.41
C ILE A 230 12.67 -14.53 -21.23
N VAL A 231 11.54 -13.91 -20.88
CA VAL A 231 10.25 -14.07 -21.60
C VAL A 231 10.11 -13.12 -22.80
N LYS A 232 11.02 -12.16 -22.98
CA LYS A 232 10.98 -11.21 -24.10
C LYS A 232 11.12 -11.98 -25.42
N GLY A 233 10.28 -11.67 -26.40
CA GLY A 233 10.40 -12.22 -27.76
C GLY A 233 9.69 -13.55 -27.97
N ARG A 234 9.50 -14.36 -26.92
CA ARG A 234 8.85 -15.70 -27.00
C ARG A 234 7.53 -15.70 -27.78
N LEU A 235 6.63 -14.74 -27.51
CA LEU A 235 5.36 -14.63 -28.24
C LEU A 235 5.56 -14.35 -29.73
N LYS A 236 6.51 -13.48 -30.07
CA LYS A 236 6.79 -13.08 -31.45
C LYS A 236 7.47 -14.20 -32.25
N GLU A 237 8.35 -14.97 -31.60
CA GLU A 237 8.99 -16.16 -32.17
C GLU A 237 7.97 -17.25 -32.51
N ASN A 238 6.92 -17.38 -31.70
CA ASN A 238 5.85 -18.37 -31.88
C ASN A 238 4.60 -17.77 -32.56
N ILE A 239 4.74 -16.70 -33.34
CA ILE A 239 3.60 -16.04 -34.00
C ILE A 239 2.87 -16.98 -34.97
N GLN A 240 3.58 -17.94 -35.58
CA GLN A 240 2.99 -18.88 -36.54
C GLN A 240 1.85 -19.69 -35.92
N PHE A 241 2.02 -20.16 -34.69
CA PHE A 241 0.96 -20.83 -33.94
C PHE A 241 -0.32 -19.98 -33.85
N TRP A 242 -0.19 -18.68 -33.59
CA TRP A 242 -1.34 -17.76 -33.51
C TRP A 242 -2.01 -17.53 -34.87
N ILE A 243 -1.24 -17.52 -35.95
CA ILE A 243 -1.75 -17.45 -37.31
C ILE A 243 -2.51 -18.73 -37.65
N ASP A 244 -1.94 -19.89 -37.33
CA ASP A 244 -2.48 -21.20 -37.68
C ASP A 244 -3.82 -21.48 -36.98
N ILE A 245 -3.98 -21.03 -35.72
CA ILE A 245 -5.26 -21.15 -35.00
C ILE A 245 -6.30 -20.09 -35.41
N GLY A 246 -5.99 -19.24 -36.39
CA GLY A 246 -6.88 -18.18 -36.86
C GLY A 246 -7.13 -17.10 -35.81
N ALA A 247 -6.11 -16.72 -35.02
CA ALA A 247 -6.25 -15.64 -34.05
C ALA A 247 -6.64 -14.32 -34.74
N TYR A 248 -7.40 -13.48 -34.04
CA TYR A 248 -7.87 -12.22 -34.60
C TYR A 248 -6.71 -11.29 -34.98
N ASP A 249 -6.85 -10.55 -36.09
CA ASP A 249 -5.79 -9.69 -36.66
C ASP A 249 -5.16 -8.76 -35.62
N TYR A 250 -5.95 -8.19 -34.71
CA TYR A 250 -5.42 -7.34 -33.66
C TYR A 250 -4.40 -8.06 -32.74
N ILE A 251 -4.61 -9.35 -32.45
CA ILE A 251 -3.68 -10.16 -31.64
C ILE A 251 -2.41 -10.42 -32.46
N ILE A 252 -2.56 -10.83 -33.71
CA ILE A 252 -1.44 -11.08 -34.62
C ILE A 252 -0.61 -9.81 -34.79
N ASP A 253 -1.24 -8.68 -35.08
CA ASP A 253 -0.62 -7.36 -35.18
C ASP A 253 0.07 -6.96 -33.87
N THR A 254 -0.55 -7.21 -32.72
CA THR A 254 0.04 -6.91 -31.41
C THR A 254 1.28 -7.77 -31.13
N ILE A 255 1.27 -9.05 -31.51
CA ILE A 255 2.42 -9.95 -31.36
C ILE A 255 3.54 -9.55 -32.32
N ARG A 256 3.20 -9.23 -33.57
CA ARG A 256 4.14 -8.89 -34.64
C ARG A 256 4.78 -7.52 -34.41
N ASP A 257 3.95 -6.52 -34.19
CA ASP A 257 4.31 -5.10 -34.24
C ASP A 257 4.38 -4.46 -32.84
N GLY A 258 3.89 -5.15 -31.81
CA GLY A 258 3.76 -4.64 -30.46
C GLY A 258 2.43 -3.93 -30.21
N TYR A 259 2.05 -3.79 -28.94
CA TYR A 259 0.84 -3.08 -28.57
C TYR A 259 0.94 -1.59 -28.93
N LYS A 260 0.01 -1.13 -29.76
CA LYS A 260 -0.09 0.28 -30.16
C LYS A 260 -0.75 1.07 -29.03
N ILE A 261 0.04 1.90 -28.36
CA ILE A 261 -0.43 2.77 -27.27
C ILE A 261 -1.39 3.82 -27.83
N GLN A 262 -2.58 3.94 -27.22
CA GLN A 262 -3.62 4.85 -27.67
C GLN A 262 -3.41 6.27 -27.15
N PHE A 263 -2.88 7.12 -28.02
CA PHE A 263 -2.70 8.56 -27.81
C PHE A 263 -3.92 9.32 -28.35
N TYR A 264 -4.49 10.24 -27.57
CA TYR A 264 -5.49 11.19 -28.09
C TYR A 264 -4.84 12.45 -28.67
N SER A 265 -3.58 12.70 -28.31
CA SER A 265 -2.75 13.75 -28.88
C SER A 265 -1.30 13.28 -28.93
N ILE A 266 -0.51 13.77 -29.88
CA ILE A 266 0.91 13.45 -29.94
C ILE A 266 1.64 14.32 -28.91
N PRO A 267 2.43 13.75 -27.98
CA PRO A 267 3.22 14.55 -27.05
C PRO A 267 4.21 15.44 -27.82
N PRO A 268 4.52 16.66 -27.35
CA PRO A 268 5.52 17.48 -28.01
C PRO A 268 6.91 16.84 -27.93
N SER A 269 7.72 17.02 -28.96
CA SER A 269 9.13 16.60 -28.96
C SER A 269 9.85 17.30 -27.80
N THR A 270 10.38 16.53 -26.85
CA THR A 270 10.97 17.12 -25.64
C THR A 270 12.14 16.31 -25.11
N TYR A 271 13.04 17.01 -24.42
CA TYR A 271 14.15 16.44 -23.70
C TYR A 271 14.06 16.86 -22.23
N LEU A 272 13.82 15.89 -21.35
CA LEU A 272 13.70 16.12 -19.92
C LEU A 272 14.91 15.52 -19.20
N PHE A 273 15.56 16.32 -18.36
CA PHE A 273 16.72 15.89 -17.59
C PHE A 273 16.33 14.92 -16.47
N ASN A 274 17.25 14.05 -16.09
CA ASN A 274 17.08 13.13 -14.96
C ASN A 274 16.74 13.89 -13.67
N ASN A 275 15.84 13.31 -12.88
CA ASN A 275 15.48 13.88 -11.59
C ASN A 275 16.67 13.77 -10.60
N LEU A 276 16.72 14.67 -9.61
CA LEU A 276 17.82 14.76 -8.64
C LEU A 276 18.11 13.42 -7.94
N SER A 277 17.08 12.61 -7.67
CA SER A 277 17.27 11.30 -7.03
C SER A 277 18.05 10.31 -7.89
N ALA A 278 17.89 10.34 -9.21
CA ALA A 278 18.66 9.52 -10.12
C ALA A 278 20.11 10.01 -10.22
N LEU A 279 20.32 11.33 -10.29
CA LEU A 279 21.67 11.92 -10.29
C LEU A 279 22.46 11.56 -9.02
N LYS A 280 21.81 11.62 -7.85
CA LYS A 280 22.41 11.22 -6.56
C LYS A 280 22.71 9.73 -6.43
N ASN A 281 22.15 8.90 -7.32
CA ASN A 281 22.30 7.44 -7.28
C ASN A 281 22.84 6.93 -8.63
N SER A 282 23.77 7.66 -9.24
CA SER A 282 24.33 7.38 -10.57
C SER A 282 24.82 5.96 -10.72
N ASP A 283 25.53 5.41 -9.73
CA ASP A 283 26.12 4.07 -9.79
C ASP A 283 25.02 3.00 -9.90
N PHE A 284 23.97 3.12 -9.09
CA PHE A 284 22.81 2.23 -9.16
C PHE A 284 22.08 2.36 -10.50
N VAL A 285 21.93 3.59 -11.01
CA VAL A 285 21.29 3.82 -12.31
C VAL A 285 22.11 3.16 -13.42
N HIS A 286 23.44 3.31 -13.40
CA HIS A 286 24.33 2.72 -14.37
C HIS A 286 24.21 1.18 -14.38
N THR A 287 24.34 0.53 -13.22
CA THR A 287 24.18 -0.92 -13.10
C THR A 287 22.81 -1.39 -13.58
N ALA A 288 21.73 -0.71 -13.16
CA ALA A 288 20.38 -1.09 -13.58
C ALA A 288 20.17 -0.95 -15.10
N ILE A 289 20.74 0.08 -15.73
CA ILE A 289 20.69 0.24 -17.19
C ILE A 289 21.51 -0.84 -17.89
N GLN A 290 22.70 -1.19 -17.38
CA GLN A 290 23.48 -2.29 -17.89
C GLN A 290 22.71 -3.61 -17.79
N ASP A 291 22.10 -3.92 -16.66
CA ASP A 291 21.31 -5.15 -16.49
C ASP A 291 20.16 -5.23 -17.51
N LEU A 292 19.47 -4.11 -17.75
CA LEU A 292 18.41 -4.04 -18.76
C LEU A 292 18.94 -4.22 -20.19
N LEU A 293 20.13 -3.71 -20.51
CA LEU A 293 20.79 -3.93 -21.80
C LEU A 293 21.21 -5.38 -21.99
N HIS A 294 21.86 -5.99 -20.99
CA HIS A 294 22.30 -7.39 -21.03
C HIS A 294 21.11 -8.35 -21.18
N ARG A 295 19.97 -8.05 -20.52
CA ARG A 295 18.71 -8.80 -20.67
C ARG A 295 17.96 -8.47 -21.96
N GLY A 296 18.47 -7.54 -22.77
CA GLY A 296 17.83 -7.07 -24.00
C GLY A 296 16.50 -6.36 -23.77
N LEU A 297 16.17 -5.89 -22.57
CA LEU A 297 14.90 -5.23 -22.25
C LEU A 297 14.85 -3.78 -22.75
N ILE A 298 16.02 -3.16 -22.93
CA ILE A 298 16.18 -1.86 -23.57
C ILE A 298 17.25 -1.95 -24.65
N VAL A 299 17.30 -0.95 -25.54
CA VAL A 299 18.30 -0.84 -26.60
C VAL A 299 18.89 0.55 -26.63
N GLN A 300 20.16 0.66 -27.01
CA GLN A 300 20.79 1.95 -27.25
C GLN A 300 20.28 2.51 -28.58
N CYS A 301 19.77 3.75 -28.56
CA CYS A 301 19.31 4.44 -29.76
C CYS A 301 20.48 5.19 -30.41
N GLY A 302 20.68 5.03 -31.72
CA GLY A 302 21.72 5.76 -32.48
C GLY A 302 21.38 7.24 -32.71
N GLN A 303 20.12 7.61 -32.57
CA GLN A 303 19.63 8.99 -32.60
C GLN A 303 18.78 9.27 -31.35
N ARG A 304 18.70 10.55 -30.98
CA ARG A 304 17.87 11.00 -29.85
C ARG A 304 16.38 10.66 -30.11
N PRO A 305 15.70 9.97 -29.18
CA PRO A 305 14.27 9.71 -29.27
C PRO A 305 13.43 11.00 -29.28
N PHE A 306 12.24 10.94 -29.88
CA PHE A 306 11.29 12.05 -29.97
C PHE A 306 10.88 12.62 -28.60
N VAL A 307 10.76 11.75 -27.58
CA VAL A 307 10.56 12.16 -26.20
C VAL A 307 11.58 11.45 -25.32
N VAL A 308 12.42 12.23 -24.63
CA VAL A 308 13.36 11.72 -23.63
C VAL A 308 12.79 12.02 -22.25
N ASN A 309 12.44 10.97 -21.51
CA ASN A 309 11.86 11.07 -20.18
C ASN A 309 12.93 10.95 -19.08
N PRO A 310 12.74 11.60 -17.92
CA PRO A 310 13.67 11.52 -16.80
C PRO A 310 13.71 10.12 -16.20
N LEU A 311 14.89 9.74 -15.69
CA LEU A 311 15.01 8.66 -14.71
C LEU A 311 14.84 9.21 -13.29
N THR A 312 14.26 8.38 -12.44
CA THR A 312 14.07 8.62 -11.00
C THR A 312 14.49 7.38 -10.23
N VAL A 313 15.11 7.55 -9.06
CA VAL A 313 15.36 6.46 -8.13
C VAL A 313 14.43 6.63 -6.93
N SER A 314 13.65 5.59 -6.63
CA SER A 314 12.88 5.50 -5.39
C SER A 314 13.60 4.59 -4.40
N ILE A 315 13.63 4.98 -3.13
CA ILE A 315 14.23 4.21 -2.05
C ILE A 315 13.12 3.81 -1.08
N GLN A 316 12.90 2.50 -0.96
CA GLN A 316 11.90 1.96 -0.04
C GLN A 316 12.41 2.01 1.41
N SER A 317 11.51 1.82 2.39
CA SER A 317 11.88 1.81 3.81
C SER A 317 12.86 0.70 4.21
N ASN A 318 12.99 -0.33 3.38
CA ASN A 318 13.99 -1.39 3.52
C ASN A 318 15.29 -1.09 2.75
N LEU A 319 15.51 0.18 2.36
CA LEU A 319 16.64 0.67 1.56
C LEU A 319 16.74 0.09 0.14
N LYS A 320 15.77 -0.73 -0.30
CA LYS A 320 15.74 -1.24 -1.67
C LYS A 320 15.50 -0.10 -2.65
N LYS A 321 16.44 0.08 -3.58
CA LYS A 321 16.35 1.06 -4.67
C LYS A 321 15.55 0.48 -5.83
N ARG A 322 14.76 1.32 -6.51
CA ARG A 322 14.09 0.98 -7.77
C ARG A 322 14.27 2.10 -8.78
N LEU A 323 14.70 1.72 -9.98
CA LEU A 323 14.76 2.60 -11.13
C LEU A 323 13.35 2.82 -11.67
N ILE A 324 13.00 4.07 -11.97
CA ILE A 324 11.71 4.50 -12.49
C ILE A 324 11.95 5.37 -13.72
N LEU A 325 11.27 5.06 -14.82
CA LEU A 325 11.12 5.97 -15.95
C LEU A 325 9.91 6.88 -15.71
N ASP A 326 10.15 8.19 -15.63
CA ASP A 326 9.12 9.17 -15.31
C ASP A 326 8.31 9.55 -16.56
N LEU A 327 7.18 8.88 -16.76
CA LEU A 327 6.30 9.09 -17.91
C LEU A 327 5.23 10.18 -17.69
N ARG A 328 5.36 11.03 -16.67
CA ARG A 328 4.32 12.04 -16.35
C ARG A 328 4.04 12.99 -17.51
N ALA A 329 5.04 13.33 -18.33
CA ALA A 329 4.85 14.17 -19.50
C ALA A 329 4.02 13.45 -20.58
N VAL A 330 4.39 12.20 -20.91
CA VAL A 330 3.70 11.38 -21.92
C VAL A 330 2.29 11.00 -21.50
N ASN A 331 2.08 10.68 -20.23
CA ASN A 331 0.78 10.24 -19.69
C ASN A 331 -0.33 11.28 -19.86
N LYS A 332 0.01 12.58 -20.00
CA LYS A 332 -0.94 13.66 -20.29
C LYS A 332 -1.51 13.62 -21.71
N HIS A 333 -1.08 12.68 -22.54
CA HIS A 333 -1.50 12.56 -23.94
C HIS A 333 -2.18 11.21 -24.22
N LEU A 334 -2.30 10.36 -23.19
CA LEU A 334 -2.83 9.01 -23.28
C LEU A 334 -4.31 8.95 -22.93
N TRP A 335 -5.05 8.11 -23.66
CA TRP A 335 -6.40 7.75 -23.28
C TRP A 335 -6.37 6.88 -22.01
N LYS A 336 -6.84 7.41 -20.87
CA LYS A 336 -6.91 6.65 -19.62
C LYS A 336 -8.26 5.93 -19.50
N GLN A 337 -8.29 4.65 -19.83
CA GLN A 337 -9.44 3.81 -19.51
C GLN A 337 -9.41 3.44 -18.02
N SER A 338 -10.34 3.98 -17.23
CA SER A 338 -10.46 3.58 -15.83
C SER A 338 -11.18 2.24 -15.73
N VAL A 339 -10.57 1.30 -15.00
CA VAL A 339 -11.18 0.02 -14.64
C VAL A 339 -11.29 0.01 -13.12
N LYS A 340 -12.51 -0.18 -12.61
CA LYS A 340 -12.73 -0.34 -11.17
C LYS A 340 -12.37 -1.78 -10.80
N PHE A 341 -11.38 -1.94 -9.93
CA PHE A 341 -11.11 -3.21 -9.27
C PHE A 341 -11.92 -3.26 -7.98
N GLU A 342 -12.63 -4.36 -7.77
CA GLU A 342 -13.39 -4.59 -6.54
C GLU A 342 -12.45 -5.05 -5.41
N ASP A 343 -12.86 -4.80 -4.17
CA ASP A 343 -12.09 -5.16 -2.98
C ASP A 343 -12.39 -6.59 -2.49
N MET A 344 -11.62 -7.03 -1.49
CA MET A 344 -11.80 -8.35 -0.87
C MET A 344 -13.18 -8.50 -0.21
N ARG A 345 -13.80 -7.41 0.24
CA ARG A 345 -15.13 -7.43 0.88
C ARG A 345 -16.20 -7.83 -0.14
N THR A 346 -16.11 -7.32 -1.36
CA THR A 346 -16.94 -7.78 -2.47
C THR A 346 -16.72 -9.26 -2.76
N ALA A 347 -15.48 -9.74 -2.74
CA ALA A 347 -15.20 -11.16 -2.93
C ALA A 347 -15.83 -12.02 -1.83
N GLN A 348 -15.79 -11.59 -0.57
CA GLN A 348 -16.37 -12.29 0.58
C GLN A 348 -17.89 -12.50 0.48
N GLN A 349 -18.63 -11.57 -0.13
CA GLN A 349 -20.08 -11.71 -0.35
C GLN A 349 -20.46 -12.93 -1.21
N HIS A 350 -19.51 -13.42 -2.01
CA HIS A 350 -19.70 -14.59 -2.87
C HIS A 350 -19.24 -15.90 -2.21
N ILE A 351 -18.68 -15.86 -0.99
CA ILE A 351 -18.13 -17.00 -0.28
C ILE A 351 -19.12 -17.42 0.82
N LYS A 352 -20.00 -18.39 0.49
CA LYS A 352 -21.12 -18.81 1.36
C LYS A 352 -20.92 -20.16 2.08
N LEU A 353 -19.87 -20.92 1.78
CA LEU A 353 -19.73 -22.31 2.23
C LEU A 353 -18.48 -22.55 3.09
N ASN A 354 -18.67 -23.26 4.20
CA ASN A 354 -17.70 -23.58 5.28
C ASN A 354 -16.47 -24.44 4.89
N TYR A 355 -16.26 -24.72 3.60
CA TYR A 355 -15.17 -25.59 3.11
C TYR A 355 -14.52 -25.08 1.82
N SER A 356 -14.37 -23.76 1.68
CA SER A 356 -13.79 -23.16 0.47
C SER A 356 -12.31 -22.79 0.69
N MET A 357 -11.44 -23.22 -0.23
CA MET A 357 -10.02 -22.85 -0.24
C MET A 357 -9.76 -21.70 -1.23
N PHE A 358 -8.95 -20.71 -0.84
CA PHE A 358 -8.68 -19.52 -1.66
C PHE A 358 -7.19 -19.22 -1.76
N LYS A 359 -6.75 -18.63 -2.87
CA LYS A 359 -5.36 -18.14 -3.04
C LYS A 359 -4.94 -17.13 -1.96
N PHE A 360 -5.91 -16.45 -1.34
CA PHE A 360 -5.67 -15.46 -0.28
C PHE A 360 -6.46 -15.83 0.97
N TRP A 361 -5.89 -15.57 2.14
CA TRP A 361 -6.55 -15.80 3.41
C TRP A 361 -7.86 -14.99 3.52
N ASN A 362 -8.91 -15.66 3.96
CA ASN A 362 -10.19 -15.08 4.34
C ASN A 362 -10.68 -15.76 5.63
N GLU A 363 -11.40 -15.04 6.48
CA GLU A 363 -12.01 -15.57 7.71
C GLU A 363 -12.95 -16.76 7.44
N ASN A 364 -13.66 -16.77 6.30
CA ASN A 364 -14.55 -17.86 5.89
C ASN A 364 -13.84 -18.97 5.07
N SER A 365 -12.51 -18.95 5.00
CA SER A 365 -11.74 -19.96 4.25
C SER A 365 -11.16 -21.03 5.17
N SER A 366 -11.22 -22.29 4.74
CA SER A 366 -10.59 -23.40 5.48
C SER A 366 -9.08 -23.43 5.33
N GLY A 367 -8.52 -22.69 4.36
CA GLY A 367 -7.09 -22.60 4.13
C GLY A 367 -6.71 -21.64 2.99
N ILE A 368 -5.43 -21.34 2.92
CA ILE A 368 -4.81 -20.52 1.87
C ILE A 368 -4.17 -21.46 0.86
N ASP A 369 -4.42 -21.22 -0.42
CA ASP A 369 -3.96 -22.02 -1.56
C ASP A 369 -4.38 -23.49 -1.50
N ALA A 370 -5.32 -23.86 -2.38
CA ALA A 370 -5.86 -25.21 -2.42
C ALA A 370 -4.79 -26.29 -2.66
N PHE A 371 -3.69 -25.95 -3.35
CA PHE A 371 -2.62 -26.89 -3.71
C PHE A 371 -1.56 -27.08 -2.61
N THR A 372 -1.79 -26.53 -1.41
CA THR A 372 -0.91 -26.72 -0.25
C THR A 372 -1.46 -27.72 0.77
N VAL A 373 -2.65 -28.27 0.51
CA VAL A 373 -3.37 -29.16 1.40
C VAL A 373 -3.63 -30.47 0.69
N ASP A 374 -3.41 -31.58 1.39
CA ASP A 374 -3.74 -32.91 0.87
C ASP A 374 -5.26 -33.07 0.75
N TRP A 375 -5.71 -33.52 -0.43
CA TRP A 375 -7.13 -33.74 -0.74
C TRP A 375 -7.57 -35.19 -0.49
N TYR A 376 -6.68 -36.06 -0.01
CA TYR A 376 -7.02 -37.44 0.33
C TYR A 376 -8.14 -37.54 1.38
N GLY A 377 -9.07 -38.48 1.20
CA GLY A 377 -10.16 -38.75 2.14
C GLY A 377 -11.26 -37.69 2.20
N VAL A 378 -11.17 -36.62 1.40
CA VAL A 378 -12.17 -35.55 1.33
C VAL A 378 -12.93 -35.62 0.00
N ASN A 379 -14.25 -35.50 0.05
CA ASN A 379 -15.11 -35.42 -1.14
C ASN A 379 -15.27 -33.96 -1.59
N GLY A 380 -14.42 -33.52 -2.53
CA GLY A 380 -14.36 -32.11 -2.95
C GLY A 380 -15.35 -31.72 -4.04
N LEU A 381 -15.82 -30.46 -3.99
CA LEU A 381 -16.46 -29.78 -5.13
C LEU A 381 -15.46 -28.79 -5.73
N PHE A 382 -14.98 -29.07 -6.93
CA PHE A 382 -13.95 -28.28 -7.61
C PHE A 382 -14.58 -27.38 -8.67
N VAL A 383 -14.53 -26.06 -8.46
CA VAL A 383 -15.01 -25.05 -9.41
C VAL A 383 -13.87 -24.08 -9.77
N PRO A 384 -12.77 -24.58 -10.36
CA PRO A 384 -11.60 -23.74 -10.62
C PRO A 384 -11.85 -22.75 -11.78
N PRO A 385 -11.14 -21.61 -11.80
CA PRO A 385 -10.93 -20.88 -13.04
C PRO A 385 -10.44 -21.82 -14.16
N VAL A 386 -10.93 -21.64 -15.39
CA VAL A 386 -10.67 -22.56 -16.52
C VAL A 386 -9.19 -22.90 -16.70
N PHE A 387 -8.30 -21.91 -16.59
CA PHE A 387 -6.85 -22.11 -16.76
C PHE A 387 -6.20 -22.97 -15.65
N LEU A 388 -6.88 -23.18 -14.52
CA LEU A 388 -6.40 -24.03 -13.42
C LEU A 388 -6.94 -25.46 -13.50
N ILE A 389 -7.88 -25.76 -14.40
CA ILE A 389 -8.45 -27.12 -14.53
C ILE A 389 -7.35 -28.18 -14.71
N PRO A 390 -6.33 -28.00 -15.60
CA PRO A 390 -5.26 -29.00 -15.74
C PRO A 390 -4.52 -29.27 -14.42
N ARG A 391 -4.20 -28.22 -13.67
CA ARG A 391 -3.53 -28.32 -12.37
C ARG A 391 -4.40 -29.02 -11.34
N VAL A 392 -5.70 -28.75 -11.32
CA VAL A 392 -6.65 -29.45 -10.43
C VAL A 392 -6.68 -30.94 -10.74
N ILE A 393 -6.84 -31.33 -12.01
CA ILE A 393 -6.87 -32.75 -12.39
C ILE A 393 -5.56 -33.46 -11.97
N ASN A 394 -4.42 -32.85 -12.23
CA ASN A 394 -3.13 -33.43 -11.86
C ASN A 394 -2.96 -33.54 -10.34
N TYR A 395 -3.38 -32.51 -9.59
CA TYR A 395 -3.28 -32.55 -8.13
C TYR A 395 -4.28 -33.53 -7.50
N MET A 396 -5.47 -33.69 -8.07
CA MET A 396 -6.40 -34.76 -7.69
C MET A 396 -5.75 -36.14 -7.86
N ARG A 397 -5.04 -36.36 -8.97
CA ARG A 397 -4.27 -37.59 -9.19
C ARG A 397 -3.16 -37.78 -8.16
N GLN A 398 -2.40 -36.73 -7.85
CA GLN A 398 -1.31 -36.80 -6.86
C GLN A 398 -1.81 -37.10 -5.44
N CYS A 399 -2.95 -36.54 -5.06
CA CYS A 399 -3.56 -36.74 -3.73
C CYS A 399 -4.44 -38.00 -3.63
N ASN A 400 -4.57 -38.81 -4.70
CA ASN A 400 -5.56 -39.89 -4.78
C ASN A 400 -6.98 -39.40 -4.38
N ALA A 401 -7.35 -38.22 -4.87
CA ALA A 401 -8.55 -37.52 -4.45
C ALA A 401 -9.81 -38.03 -5.15
N VAL A 402 -10.96 -37.81 -4.51
CA VAL A 402 -12.28 -38.04 -5.08
C VAL A 402 -13.07 -36.76 -5.03
N GLY A 403 -13.79 -36.44 -6.10
CA GLY A 403 -14.71 -35.32 -6.04
C GLY A 403 -15.42 -35.05 -7.34
N THR A 404 -16.13 -33.92 -7.35
CA THR A 404 -16.89 -33.46 -8.50
C THR A 404 -16.23 -32.21 -9.06
N LEU A 405 -15.75 -32.29 -10.30
CA LEU A 405 -15.12 -31.20 -11.03
C LEU A 405 -16.14 -30.56 -11.99
N ILE A 406 -16.31 -29.25 -11.88
CA ILE A 406 -17.20 -28.46 -12.74
C ILE A 406 -16.36 -27.79 -13.83
N VAL A 407 -16.63 -28.14 -15.09
CA VAL A 407 -15.92 -27.59 -16.26
C VAL A 407 -16.90 -27.19 -17.37
N PRO A 408 -16.53 -26.23 -18.23
CA PRO A 408 -17.24 -26.07 -19.49
C PRO A 408 -17.01 -27.29 -20.40
N CYS A 409 -17.97 -27.58 -21.26
CA CYS A 409 -17.82 -28.62 -22.28
C CYS A 409 -17.10 -28.02 -23.51
N TRP A 410 -15.78 -27.84 -23.41
CA TRP A 410 -14.96 -27.25 -24.48
C TRP A 410 -13.90 -28.23 -24.97
N PRO A 411 -14.18 -29.00 -26.05
CA PRO A 411 -13.25 -29.97 -26.61
C PRO A 411 -11.87 -29.40 -27.01
N SER A 412 -11.82 -28.12 -27.39
CA SER A 412 -10.59 -27.43 -27.78
C SER A 412 -9.78 -26.87 -26.62
N ALA A 413 -10.27 -26.96 -25.38
CA ALA A 413 -9.56 -26.45 -24.23
C ALA A 413 -8.43 -27.40 -23.79
N SER A 414 -7.33 -26.83 -23.29
CA SER A 414 -6.13 -27.61 -22.92
C SER A 414 -6.35 -28.70 -21.87
N TYR A 415 -7.42 -28.61 -21.06
CA TYR A 415 -7.76 -29.64 -20.08
C TYR A 415 -8.59 -30.79 -20.67
N TRP A 416 -9.23 -30.61 -21.84
CA TRP A 416 -10.16 -31.58 -22.38
C TRP A 416 -9.51 -32.93 -22.69
N PRO A 417 -8.31 -33.00 -23.30
CA PRO A 417 -7.62 -34.28 -23.53
C PRO A 417 -7.29 -35.03 -22.23
N MET A 418 -7.21 -34.34 -21.08
CA MET A 418 -6.99 -34.99 -19.78
C MET A 418 -8.24 -35.70 -19.24
N LEU A 419 -9.42 -35.32 -19.75
CA LEU A 419 -10.71 -35.87 -19.35
C LEU A 419 -11.27 -36.82 -20.42
N CYS A 420 -11.00 -36.54 -21.68
CA CYS A 420 -11.54 -37.21 -22.85
C CYS A 420 -10.43 -37.33 -23.92
N PRO A 421 -9.43 -38.23 -23.71
CA PRO A 421 -8.20 -38.26 -24.51
C PRO A 421 -8.44 -38.59 -25.98
N ASN A 422 -9.44 -39.41 -26.28
CA ASN A 422 -9.79 -39.83 -27.64
C ASN A 422 -10.90 -38.95 -28.26
N GLY A 423 -11.29 -37.86 -27.60
CA GLY A 423 -12.34 -36.94 -28.06
C GLY A 423 -13.78 -37.49 -28.02
N GLY A 424 -13.97 -38.78 -27.78
CA GLY A 424 -15.27 -39.45 -27.66
C GLY A 424 -15.65 -39.82 -26.23
N ASP A 425 -14.85 -40.68 -25.59
CA ASP A 425 -15.15 -41.22 -24.26
C ASP A 425 -14.33 -40.54 -23.16
N PHE A 426 -14.93 -40.45 -21.97
CA PHE A 426 -14.19 -39.98 -20.79
C PHE A 426 -13.16 -41.03 -20.33
N THR A 427 -12.13 -40.60 -19.62
CA THR A 427 -11.18 -41.52 -18.98
C THR A 427 -11.86 -42.37 -17.91
N ASP A 428 -11.27 -43.53 -17.58
CA ASP A 428 -11.76 -44.44 -16.53
C ASP A 428 -11.91 -43.77 -15.15
N GLN A 429 -11.16 -42.69 -14.90
CA GLN A 429 -11.27 -41.93 -13.66
C GLN A 429 -12.57 -41.12 -13.57
N VAL A 430 -13.26 -40.87 -14.70
CA VAL A 430 -14.58 -40.26 -14.72
C VAL A 430 -15.64 -41.35 -14.54
N ILE A 431 -16.15 -41.49 -13.32
CA ILE A 431 -17.09 -42.56 -12.96
C ILE A 431 -18.57 -42.18 -13.17
N ALA A 432 -18.86 -40.89 -13.30
CA ALA A 432 -20.20 -40.38 -13.60
C ALA A 432 -20.13 -38.94 -14.11
N TYR A 433 -21.16 -38.47 -14.81
CA TYR A 433 -21.30 -37.07 -15.19
C TYR A 433 -22.75 -36.61 -15.24
N VAL A 434 -22.96 -35.30 -15.10
CA VAL A 434 -24.26 -34.63 -15.28
C VAL A 434 -24.05 -33.32 -16.05
N GLU A 435 -24.86 -33.09 -17.10
CA GLU A 435 -24.94 -31.78 -17.75
C GLU A 435 -25.68 -30.79 -16.83
N LEU A 436 -25.08 -29.62 -16.61
CA LEU A 436 -25.68 -28.56 -15.80
C LEU A 436 -26.61 -27.67 -16.66
N PRO A 437 -27.70 -27.14 -16.09
CA PRO A 437 -28.63 -26.27 -16.82
C PRO A 437 -27.95 -25.00 -17.35
N SER A 438 -28.27 -24.61 -18.60
CA SER A 438 -27.71 -23.39 -19.22
C SER A 438 -28.44 -22.09 -18.85
N GLY A 439 -29.62 -22.18 -18.22
CA GLY A 439 -30.43 -21.01 -17.86
C GLY A 439 -29.72 -20.09 -16.87
N LYS A 440 -29.80 -18.77 -17.08
CA LYS A 440 -29.14 -17.76 -16.23
C LYS A 440 -29.56 -17.84 -14.77
N GLU A 441 -30.76 -18.31 -14.48
CA GLU A 441 -31.35 -18.47 -13.16
C GLU A 441 -30.57 -19.46 -12.28
N PHE A 442 -29.79 -20.37 -12.88
CA PHE A 442 -28.95 -21.33 -12.17
C PHE A 442 -27.55 -20.78 -11.82
N TYR A 443 -27.24 -19.55 -12.25
CA TYR A 443 -25.94 -18.91 -12.05
C TYR A 443 -26.08 -17.61 -11.28
N THR A 444 -25.10 -17.31 -10.42
CA THR A 444 -25.06 -16.01 -9.73
C THR A 444 -24.66 -14.92 -10.72
N PRO A 445 -25.47 -13.86 -10.90
CA PRO A 445 -25.14 -12.75 -11.79
C PRO A 445 -23.83 -12.08 -11.39
N GLY A 446 -22.91 -11.95 -12.35
CA GLY A 446 -21.69 -11.17 -12.13
C GLY A 446 -21.97 -9.67 -12.09
N LYS A 447 -21.27 -8.91 -11.23
CA LYS A 447 -21.45 -7.45 -11.08
C LYS A 447 -21.22 -6.66 -12.39
N SER A 448 -20.40 -7.18 -13.30
CA SER A 448 -20.19 -6.58 -14.63
C SER A 448 -21.28 -7.00 -15.59
N LYS A 449 -21.86 -6.06 -16.36
CA LYS A 449 -22.81 -6.36 -17.44
C LYS A 449 -22.26 -7.33 -18.50
N LYS A 450 -20.93 -7.48 -18.59
CA LYS A 450 -20.24 -8.42 -19.50
C LYS A 450 -19.88 -9.76 -18.84
N ALA A 451 -20.32 -10.01 -17.61
CA ALA A 451 -20.04 -11.29 -16.98
C ALA A 451 -20.76 -12.43 -17.72
N ILE A 452 -20.01 -13.49 -18.01
CA ILE A 452 -20.48 -14.67 -18.75
C ILE A 452 -21.55 -15.44 -17.97
N PHE A 453 -21.45 -15.47 -16.65
CA PHE A 453 -22.36 -16.22 -15.78
C PHE A 453 -23.45 -15.32 -15.17
N GLY A 454 -24.70 -15.79 -15.24
CA GLY A 454 -25.86 -15.26 -14.50
C GLY A 454 -26.51 -13.98 -15.04
N ASN A 455 -25.91 -13.29 -16.01
CA ASN A 455 -26.54 -12.13 -16.66
C ASN A 455 -27.42 -12.51 -17.86
N THR A 456 -27.00 -13.54 -18.59
CA THR A 456 -27.67 -14.12 -19.76
C THR A 456 -27.56 -15.63 -19.68
N ASP A 457 -28.40 -16.34 -20.43
CA ASP A 457 -28.29 -17.79 -20.53
C ASP A 457 -26.94 -18.14 -21.15
N LEU A 458 -26.34 -19.25 -20.72
CA LEU A 458 -25.06 -19.69 -21.23
C LEU A 458 -25.21 -20.18 -22.67
N THR A 459 -24.31 -19.73 -23.53
CA THR A 459 -24.21 -20.19 -24.93
C THR A 459 -23.43 -21.50 -25.07
N PHE A 460 -22.95 -22.06 -23.96
CA PHE A 460 -22.17 -23.30 -23.91
C PHE A 460 -22.66 -24.18 -22.76
N LYS A 461 -22.38 -25.48 -22.87
CA LYS A 461 -22.71 -26.46 -21.83
C LYS A 461 -21.69 -26.43 -20.71
N MET A 462 -22.17 -26.61 -19.49
CA MET A 462 -21.35 -26.88 -18.32
C MET A 462 -21.60 -28.34 -17.90
N ILE A 463 -20.56 -29.04 -17.46
CA ILE A 463 -20.63 -30.43 -17.03
C ILE A 463 -20.03 -30.60 -15.65
N ALA A 464 -20.69 -31.40 -14.82
CA ALA A 464 -20.19 -31.87 -13.54
C ALA A 464 -19.66 -33.29 -13.71
N LEU A 465 -18.35 -33.47 -13.58
CA LEU A 465 -17.67 -34.76 -13.73
C LEU A 465 -17.33 -35.31 -12.36
N ARG A 466 -17.78 -36.53 -12.06
CA ARG A 466 -17.38 -37.27 -10.87
C ARG A 466 -16.06 -37.99 -11.16
N LEU A 467 -15.00 -37.58 -10.47
CA LEU A 467 -13.65 -38.11 -10.62
C LEU A 467 -13.26 -38.95 -9.40
N ASP A 468 -12.65 -40.12 -9.65
CA ASP A 468 -12.05 -40.99 -8.63
C ASP A 468 -10.63 -41.39 -9.03
N PHE A 469 -9.63 -40.85 -8.31
CA PHE A 469 -8.21 -41.15 -8.52
C PHE A 469 -7.63 -42.10 -7.46
N ARG A 470 -8.47 -42.80 -6.68
CA ARG A 470 -7.98 -43.80 -5.71
C ARG A 470 -7.64 -45.15 -6.34
N VAL A 471 -8.03 -45.33 -7.60
CA VAL A 471 -8.02 -46.60 -8.33
C VAL A 471 -6.63 -46.90 -8.88
#